data_AF-A0AAU5YB95-F1
#
_entry.id   AF-A0AAU5YB95-F1
#
_cell.length_a   1.000
_cell.length_b   1.000
_cell.length_c   1.000
_cell.angle_alpha   90.00
_cell.angle_beta   90.00
_cell.angle_gamma   90.00
#
_symmetry.space_group_name_H-M   'P 1'
#
loop_
_entity.id
_entity.type
_entity.pdbx_description
1 polymer ?
#
loop_
_entity_poly.entity_id
_entity_poly.type
_entity_poly.pdbx_seq_one_letter_code
_entity_poly.pdbx_strand_id
1 'polypeptide(L)'
;MHIRRDVKVGLSIVAAVAWIGAVALLIGHEPDPGAASPGELRDRLAAALSAHDSDAFAGLIDYPGSGGGDFAKDYAAVLADHGVHDVHVELGPDAAAPARATVTGALGDGRPFSYALNVTSEDGRWTVAFTPPLP
;
A
#
# COMPACT_ATOMS: atom_id res chain seq x y z
N MET A 1 -26.37 47.54 -6.19
CA MET A 1 -26.45 46.08 -6.40
C MET A 1 -25.08 45.42 -6.68
N HIS A 2 -23.95 46.10 -6.41
CA HIS A 2 -22.59 45.58 -6.62
C HIS A 2 -22.00 44.82 -5.42
N ILE A 3 -22.21 45.32 -4.20
CA ILE A 3 -21.66 44.77 -2.94
C ILE A 3 -21.99 43.28 -2.73
N ARG A 4 -23.20 42.82 -3.07
CA ARG A 4 -23.58 41.40 -2.91
C ARG A 4 -22.89 40.47 -3.90
N ARG A 5 -22.41 41.00 -5.03
CA ARG A 5 -21.72 40.25 -6.07
C ARG A 5 -20.24 40.10 -5.72
N ASP A 6 -19.62 41.17 -5.23
CA ASP A 6 -18.21 41.17 -4.79
C ASP A 6 -17.99 40.25 -3.58
N VAL A 7 -18.94 40.22 -2.63
CA VAL A 7 -18.90 39.29 -1.48
C VAL A 7 -19.02 37.82 -1.90
N LYS A 8 -19.89 37.53 -2.88
CA LYS A 8 -20.03 36.15 -3.41
C LYS A 8 -18.79 35.71 -4.17
N VAL A 9 -18.23 36.58 -5.02
CA VAL A 9 -17.01 36.28 -5.78
C VAL A 9 -15.82 36.09 -4.84
N GLY A 10 -15.68 36.92 -3.81
CA GLY A 10 -14.64 36.76 -2.79
C GLY A 10 -14.74 35.44 -2.04
N LEU A 11 -15.95 35.02 -1.65
CA LEU A 11 -16.17 33.73 -0.98
C LEU A 11 -15.82 32.54 -1.88
N SER A 12 -16.16 32.61 -3.17
CA SER A 12 -15.84 31.56 -4.15
C SER A 12 -14.34 31.40 -4.35
N ILE A 13 -13.59 32.51 -4.41
CA ILE A 13 -12.14 32.47 -4.57
C ILE A 13 -11.48 31.86 -3.34
N VAL A 14 -11.90 32.25 -2.13
CA VAL A 14 -11.37 31.69 -0.88
C VAL A 14 -11.65 30.18 -0.78
N ALA A 15 -12.86 29.74 -1.15
CA ALA A 15 -13.20 28.32 -1.18
C ALA A 15 -12.35 27.54 -2.19
N ALA A 16 -12.10 28.11 -3.38
CA ALA A 16 -11.25 27.49 -4.38
C ALA A 16 -9.79 27.37 -3.91
N VAL A 17 -9.23 28.42 -3.30
CA VAL A 17 -7.85 28.39 -2.77
C VAL A 17 -7.73 27.40 -1.61
N ALA A 18 -8.72 27.34 -0.71
CA ALA A 18 -8.75 26.36 0.38
C ALA A 18 -8.84 24.93 -0.15
N TRP A 19 -9.64 24.69 -1.18
CA TRP A 19 -9.75 23.39 -1.83
C TRP A 19 -8.44 22.98 -2.53
N ILE A 20 -7.81 23.89 -3.28
CA ILE A 20 -6.51 23.64 -3.91
C ILE A 20 -5.44 23.34 -2.84
N GLY A 21 -5.42 24.10 -1.74
CA GLY A 21 -4.51 23.87 -0.63
C GLY A 21 -4.74 22.53 0.05
N ALA A 22 -6.00 22.13 0.25
CA ALA A 22 -6.34 20.82 0.79
C ALA A 22 -5.89 19.68 -0.14
N VAL A 23 -6.12 19.81 -1.45
CA VAL A 23 -5.66 18.85 -2.47
C VAL A 23 -4.14 18.77 -2.50
N ALA A 24 -3.43 19.90 -2.44
CA ALA A 24 -1.97 19.93 -2.41
C ALA A 24 -1.40 19.27 -1.14
N LEU A 25 -2.05 19.45 0.02
CA LEU A 25 -1.68 18.78 1.26
C LEU A 25 -1.94 17.27 1.21
N LEU A 26 -3.04 16.84 0.60
CA LEU A 26 -3.36 15.43 0.37
C LEU A 26 -2.32 14.76 -0.53
N ILE A 27 -1.93 15.43 -1.62
CA ILE A 27 -0.88 14.95 -2.54
C ILE A 27 0.50 14.93 -1.84
N GLY A 28 0.79 15.93 -1.01
CA GLY A 28 2.07 16.02 -0.30
C GLY A 28 2.18 15.11 0.94
N HIS A 29 1.11 14.41 1.34
CA HIS A 29 1.10 13.50 2.49
C HIS A 29 1.08 12.02 2.12
N GLU A 30 1.10 11.69 0.83
CA GLU A 30 1.29 10.30 0.43
C GLU A 30 2.72 9.90 0.83
N PRO A 31 2.89 9.02 1.83
CA PRO A 31 4.22 8.55 2.20
C PRO A 31 4.82 7.87 0.97
N ASP A 32 6.11 8.05 0.69
CA ASP A 32 6.70 7.40 -0.49
C ASP A 32 6.40 5.89 -0.43
N PRO A 33 6.17 5.22 -1.56
CA PRO A 33 5.90 3.78 -1.57
C PRO A 33 7.06 3.00 -0.93
N GLY A 34 6.72 1.87 -0.32
CA GLY A 34 7.64 0.95 0.36
C GLY A 34 7.90 1.28 1.82
N ALA A 35 8.43 0.31 2.56
CA ALA A 35 8.80 0.47 3.97
C ALA A 35 10.21 1.05 4.13
N ALA A 36 10.50 1.74 5.24
CA ALA A 36 11.82 2.34 5.46
C ALA A 36 12.88 1.31 5.92
N SER A 37 12.46 0.09 6.27
CA SER A 37 13.36 -0.99 6.66
C SER A 37 12.75 -2.38 6.38
N PRO A 38 13.55 -3.45 6.32
CA PRO A 38 13.04 -4.81 6.22
C PRO A 38 12.06 -5.17 7.34
N GLY A 39 12.36 -4.79 8.58
CA GLY A 39 11.47 -5.05 9.73
C GLY A 39 10.11 -4.37 9.56
N GLU A 40 10.10 -3.12 9.09
CA GLU A 40 8.86 -2.41 8.79
C GLU A 40 8.10 -3.05 7.61
N LEU A 41 8.80 -3.50 6.56
CA LEU A 41 8.16 -4.23 5.45
C LEU A 41 7.43 -5.46 5.96
N ARG A 42 8.09 -6.27 6.79
CA ARG A 42 7.51 -7.47 7.40
C ARG A 42 6.22 -7.13 8.16
N ASP A 43 6.30 -6.14 9.05
CA ASP A 43 5.20 -5.83 9.97
C ASP A 43 4.01 -5.20 9.22
N ARG A 44 4.27 -4.28 8.28
CA ARG A 44 3.22 -3.65 7.48
C ARG A 44 2.60 -4.63 6.49
N LEU A 45 3.38 -5.52 5.88
CA LEU A 45 2.85 -6.54 4.97
C LEU A 45 1.96 -7.53 5.72
N ALA A 46 2.40 -8.03 6.87
CA ALA A 46 1.58 -8.93 7.69
C ALA A 46 0.27 -8.27 8.12
N ALA A 47 0.32 -6.99 8.55
CA ALA A 47 -0.85 -6.23 8.95
C ALA A 47 -1.83 -6.00 7.78
N ALA A 48 -1.33 -5.55 6.62
CA ALA A 48 -2.15 -5.26 5.45
C ALA A 48 -2.87 -6.53 4.94
N LEU A 49 -2.14 -7.65 4.87
CA LEU A 49 -2.72 -8.92 4.43
C LEU A 49 -3.70 -9.51 5.44
N SER A 50 -3.44 -9.37 6.75
CA SER A 50 -4.36 -9.84 7.80
C SER A 50 -5.66 -9.02 7.85
N ALA A 51 -5.56 -7.71 7.63
CA ALA A 51 -6.69 -6.79 7.68
C ALA A 51 -7.43 -6.67 6.34
N HIS A 52 -6.94 -7.33 5.28
CA HIS A 52 -7.39 -7.17 3.89
C HIS A 52 -7.37 -5.69 3.46
N ASP A 53 -6.36 -4.94 3.91
CA ASP A 53 -6.21 -3.51 3.64
C ASP A 53 -5.50 -3.30 2.31
N SER A 54 -6.29 -3.06 1.26
CA SER A 54 -5.78 -2.86 -0.10
C SER A 54 -4.91 -1.61 -0.23
N ASP A 55 -5.19 -0.55 0.52
CA ASP A 55 -4.46 0.71 0.39
C ASP A 55 -3.08 0.60 1.05
N ALA A 56 -3.03 -0.01 2.25
CA ALA A 56 -1.77 -0.34 2.90
C ALA A 56 -0.94 -1.32 2.07
N PHE A 57 -1.58 -2.31 1.44
CA PHE A 57 -0.90 -3.28 0.59
C PHE A 57 -0.39 -2.66 -0.72
N ALA A 58 -1.17 -1.79 -1.36
CA ALA A 58 -0.76 -1.06 -2.56
C ALA A 58 0.51 -0.24 -2.32
N GLY A 59 0.67 0.32 -1.13
CA GLY A 59 1.88 1.05 -0.73
C GLY A 59 3.12 0.18 -0.52
N LEU A 60 3.02 -1.15 -0.56
CA LEU A 60 4.14 -2.09 -0.34
C LEU A 60 4.50 -2.91 -1.57
N ILE A 61 3.71 -2.85 -2.64
CA ILE A 61 3.98 -3.61 -3.85
C ILE A 61 4.80 -2.79 -4.84
N ASP A 62 5.83 -3.44 -5.38
CA ASP A 62 6.49 -3.00 -6.60
C ASP A 62 5.73 -3.61 -7.78
N TYR A 63 4.87 -2.78 -8.39
CA TYR A 63 4.04 -3.18 -9.52
C TYR A 63 4.32 -2.26 -10.71
N PRO A 64 4.63 -2.81 -11.89
CA PRO A 64 4.95 -2.00 -13.06
C PRO A 64 3.73 -1.24 -13.58
N GLY A 65 3.91 0.05 -13.87
CA GLY A 65 2.85 0.92 -14.41
C GLY A 65 1.85 1.38 -13.34
N SER A 66 0.65 1.77 -13.77
CA SER A 66 -0.36 2.37 -12.88
C SER A 66 -1.36 1.38 -12.28
N GLY A 67 -1.17 0.07 -12.49
CA GLY A 67 -2.14 -0.98 -12.12
C GLY A 67 -2.05 -1.49 -10.68
N GLY A 68 -1.06 -1.04 -9.89
CA GLY A 68 -0.80 -1.59 -8.55
C GLY A 68 -1.99 -1.46 -7.59
N GLY A 69 -2.68 -0.31 -7.59
CA GLY A 69 -3.83 -0.09 -6.72
C GLY A 69 -5.01 -1.01 -7.00
N ASP A 70 -5.32 -1.26 -8.27
CA ASP A 70 -6.41 -2.18 -8.65
C ASP A 70 -6.02 -3.63 -8.36
N PHE A 71 -4.77 -4.01 -8.63
CA PHE A 71 -4.25 -5.32 -8.23
C PHE A 71 -4.37 -5.54 -6.71
N ALA A 72 -4.00 -4.55 -5.90
CA ALA A 72 -4.07 -4.66 -4.44
C ALA A 72 -5.51 -4.84 -3.94
N LYS A 73 -6.49 -4.16 -4.56
CA LYS A 73 -7.92 -4.32 -4.25
C LYS A 73 -8.41 -5.70 -4.59
N ASP A 74 -8.14 -6.18 -5.80
CA ASP A 74 -8.55 -7.50 -6.25
C ASP A 74 -7.92 -8.58 -5.36
N TYR A 75 -6.65 -8.42 -5.00
CA TYR A 75 -5.95 -9.34 -4.11
C TYR A 75 -6.55 -9.36 -2.71
N ALA A 76 -6.80 -8.19 -2.12
CA ALA A 76 -7.43 -8.08 -0.79
C ALA A 76 -8.84 -8.68 -0.78
N ALA A 77 -9.63 -8.49 -1.83
CA ALA A 77 -10.94 -9.10 -1.98
C ALA A 77 -10.85 -10.64 -1.99
N VAL A 78 -9.88 -11.21 -2.73
CA VAL A 78 -9.65 -12.67 -2.74
C VAL A 78 -9.28 -13.19 -1.34
N LEU A 79 -8.42 -12.48 -0.59
CA LEU A 79 -8.08 -12.87 0.78
C LEU A 79 -9.31 -12.85 1.70
N ALA A 80 -10.15 -11.81 1.57
CA ALA A 80 -11.38 -11.67 2.34
C ALA A 80 -12.40 -12.78 2.01
N ASP A 81 -12.61 -13.07 0.72
CA ASP A 81 -13.51 -14.13 0.24
C ASP A 81 -13.10 -15.52 0.73
N HIS A 82 -11.80 -15.75 0.87
CA HIS A 82 -11.25 -16.98 1.43
C HIS A 82 -11.13 -16.97 2.97
N GLY A 83 -11.52 -15.88 3.64
CA GLY A 83 -11.48 -15.74 5.09
C GLY A 83 -10.07 -15.85 5.65
N VAL A 84 -9.08 -15.28 4.97
CA VAL A 84 -7.66 -15.36 5.39
C VAL A 84 -7.44 -14.65 6.72
N HIS A 85 -6.74 -15.31 7.64
CA HIS A 85 -6.36 -14.78 8.95
C HIS A 85 -5.02 -15.35 9.44
N ASP A 86 -4.54 -14.86 10.60
CA ASP A 86 -3.28 -15.25 11.25
C ASP A 86 -2.07 -15.17 10.31
N VAL A 87 -1.99 -14.10 9.50
CA VAL A 87 -0.92 -13.95 8.52
C VAL A 87 0.40 -13.66 9.22
N HIS A 88 1.43 -14.40 8.87
CA HIS A 88 2.81 -14.18 9.27
C HIS A 88 3.71 -13.98 8.05
N VAL A 89 4.72 -13.12 8.23
CA VAL A 89 5.70 -12.81 7.19
C VAL A 89 7.09 -13.05 7.74
N GLU A 90 7.86 -13.86 7.03
CA GLU A 90 9.27 -14.09 7.31
C GLU A 90 10.11 -13.54 6.16
N LEU A 91 11.15 -12.76 6.48
CA LEU A 91 12.07 -12.20 5.49
C LEU A 91 13.39 -12.97 5.52
N GLY A 92 13.95 -13.24 4.35
CA GLY A 92 15.24 -13.89 4.24
C GLY A 92 15.79 -13.92 2.81
N PRO A 93 16.91 -14.64 2.58
CA PRO A 93 17.71 -15.36 3.57
C PRO A 93 18.54 -14.45 4.49
N ASP A 94 18.81 -13.21 4.10
CA ASP A 94 19.49 -12.20 4.93
C ASP A 94 18.46 -11.26 5.56
N ALA A 95 18.54 -11.04 6.87
CA ALA A 95 17.62 -10.15 7.59
C ALA A 95 17.88 -8.66 7.31
N ALA A 96 19.13 -8.30 6.98
CA ALA A 96 19.50 -6.92 6.65
C ALA A 96 19.23 -6.57 5.18
N ALA A 97 19.30 -7.57 4.29
CA ALA A 97 19.04 -7.43 2.86
C ALA A 97 18.23 -8.62 2.31
N PRO A 98 16.96 -8.77 2.70
CA PRO A 98 16.17 -9.90 2.26
C PRO A 98 15.87 -9.83 0.77
N ALA A 99 15.90 -11.00 0.13
CA ALA A 99 15.51 -11.16 -1.27
C ALA A 99 14.12 -11.83 -1.40
N ARG A 100 13.57 -12.35 -0.29
CA ARG A 100 12.33 -13.10 -0.27
C ARG A 100 11.53 -12.80 1.00
N ALA A 101 10.22 -12.68 0.82
CA ALA A 101 9.23 -12.68 1.87
C ALA A 101 8.41 -13.96 1.77
N THR A 102 8.44 -14.80 2.79
CA THR A 102 7.56 -15.97 2.90
C THR A 102 6.33 -15.54 3.69
N VAL A 103 5.17 -15.59 3.05
CA VAL A 103 3.88 -15.32 3.68
C VAL A 103 3.25 -16.65 4.05
N THR A 104 2.78 -16.77 5.28
CA THR A 104 2.01 -17.91 5.78
C THR A 104 0.75 -17.42 6.47
N GLY A 105 -0.25 -18.29 6.59
CA GLY A 105 -1.49 -17.97 7.30
C GLY A 105 -2.49 -19.11 7.22
N ALA A 106 -3.74 -18.84 7.62
CA ALA A 106 -4.85 -19.79 7.55
C ALA A 106 -6.00 -19.24 6.71
N LEU A 107 -6.71 -20.12 6.02
CA LEU A 107 -7.99 -19.84 5.37
C LEU A 107 -9.13 -19.93 6.39
N GLY A 108 -10.32 -19.45 6.04
CA GLY A 108 -11.49 -19.47 6.92
C GLY A 108 -11.98 -20.88 7.33
N ASP A 109 -11.53 -21.93 6.62
CA ASP A 109 -11.77 -23.34 6.98
C ASP A 109 -10.64 -23.95 7.85
N GLY A 110 -9.66 -23.13 8.26
CA GLY A 110 -8.52 -23.51 9.07
C GLY A 110 -7.37 -24.16 8.31
N ARG A 111 -7.47 -24.34 6.97
CA ARG A 111 -6.36 -24.88 6.19
C ARG A 111 -5.20 -23.87 6.13
N PRO A 112 -3.95 -24.30 6.35
CA PRO A 112 -2.81 -23.41 6.23
C PRO A 112 -2.49 -23.13 4.75
N PHE A 113 -1.93 -21.95 4.48
CA PHE A 113 -1.30 -21.62 3.20
C PHE A 113 0.11 -21.07 3.41
N SER A 114 0.91 -21.14 2.36
CA SER A 114 2.24 -20.55 2.30
C SER A 114 2.61 -20.20 0.87
N TYR A 115 3.17 -19.01 0.66
CA TYR A 115 3.74 -18.61 -0.62
C TYR A 115 4.91 -17.65 -0.43
N ALA A 116 5.74 -17.51 -1.46
CA ALA A 116 6.89 -16.61 -1.45
C ALA A 116 6.67 -15.44 -2.41
N LEU A 117 7.09 -14.26 -1.98
CA LEU A 117 7.19 -13.04 -2.78
C LEU A 117 8.65 -12.62 -2.87
N ASN A 118 9.01 -11.98 -3.98
CA ASN A 118 10.33 -11.37 -4.11
C ASN A 118 10.35 -10.07 -3.33
N VAL A 119 11.44 -9.80 -2.62
CA VAL A 119 11.67 -8.51 -1.97
C VAL A 119 12.58 -7.69 -2.85
N THR A 120 12.20 -6.44 -3.08
CA THR A 120 12.98 -5.46 -3.82
C THR A 120 13.25 -4.24 -2.94
N SER A 121 14.29 -3.49 -3.30
CA SER A 121 14.65 -2.25 -2.64
C SER A 121 15.05 -1.22 -3.69
N GLU A 122 14.36 -0.08 -3.69
CA GLU A 122 14.64 1.07 -4.55
C GLU A 122 14.70 2.33 -3.68
N ASP A 123 15.72 3.16 -3.87
CA ASP A 123 15.94 4.40 -3.08
C ASP A 123 15.86 4.21 -1.54
N GLY A 124 16.27 3.04 -1.05
CA GLY A 124 16.23 2.69 0.38
C GLY A 124 14.85 2.33 0.91
N ARG A 125 13.83 2.21 0.04
CA ARG A 125 12.49 1.74 0.36
C ARG A 125 12.32 0.29 -0.05
N TRP A 126 11.70 -0.48 0.83
CA TRP A 126 11.54 -1.92 0.70
C TRP A 126 10.13 -2.27 0.26
N THR A 127 10.01 -3.08 -0.78
CA THR A 127 8.73 -3.48 -1.39
C THR A 127 8.74 -4.97 -1.70
N VAL A 128 7.57 -5.51 -2.08
CA VAL A 128 7.44 -6.87 -2.60
C VAL A 128 6.97 -6.85 -4.05
N ALA A 129 7.54 -7.72 -4.87
CA ALA A 129 7.17 -7.87 -6.27
C ALA A 129 6.54 -9.23 -6.53
N PHE A 130 5.43 -9.22 -7.27
CA PHE A 130 4.78 -10.43 -7.82
C PHE A 130 5.37 -10.80 -9.18
N THR A 131 6.05 -9.85 -9.83
CA THR A 131 6.82 -10.12 -11.03
C THR A 131 8.10 -10.88 -10.69
N PRO A 132 8.42 -11.95 -11.44
CA PRO A 132 9.73 -12.56 -11.34
C PRO A 132 10.82 -11.53 -11.68
N PRO A 133 11.96 -11.52 -10.96
CA PRO A 133 13.07 -10.66 -11.33
C PRO A 133 13.56 -11.04 -12.72
N LEU A 134 13.66 -10.05 -13.60
CA LEU A 134 14.26 -10.23 -14.92
C LEU A 134 15.76 -9.87 -14.85
N PRO A 135 16.65 -10.69 -15.43
CA PRO A 135 18.08 -10.40 -15.51
C PRO A 135 18.41 -9.31 -16.55
#